data_AF-A0A8T3NJ87-F1
#
_entry.id   AF-A0A8T3NJ87-F1
#
_cell.length_a   1.000
_cell.length_b   1.000
_cell.length_c   1.000
_cell.angle_alpha   90.00
_cell.angle_beta   90.00
_cell.angle_gamma   90.00
#
_symmetry.space_group_name_H-M   'P 1'
#
loop_
_entity.id
_entity.type
_entity.pdbx_description
1 polymer ?
#
loop_
_entity_poly.entity_id
_entity_poly.type
_entity_poly.pdbx_seq_one_letter_code
_entity_poly.pdbx_strand_id
1 'polypeptide(L)'
;AALAARLRGDHRGWWRPLTWGAAATLLGWALFVALNPFLWPAPARRTGDLFRYRQFEIDRQMRNHPNVAVRDLGDRVTLILDRALVRRTWASTTLHVPVDVALAAIGLGALLLLSWRDWRQRGLIGPAAVVIVWLLAYLVGMTWGYGYDQARYIAPIFLLATLLSGVGAEALLRSSITVWRLAPEAVSRYIRRAPVSEATPPHAQTIRAPHPGYHGGRSNVWSNR
;
A
#
# COMPACT_ATOMS: atom_id res chain seq x y z
N ALA A 1 38.93 5.15 -11.58
CA ALA A 1 39.27 4.01 -10.69
C ALA A 1 38.24 3.78 -9.59
N ALA A 2 37.87 4.78 -8.76
CA ALA A 2 36.89 4.62 -7.67
C ALA A 2 35.47 4.18 -8.11
N LEU A 3 34.97 4.65 -9.26
CA LEU A 3 33.70 4.20 -9.85
C LEU A 3 33.75 2.71 -10.25
N ALA A 4 34.88 2.25 -10.81
CA ALA A 4 35.10 0.87 -11.23
C ALA A 4 35.37 -0.09 -10.05
N ALA A 5 35.81 0.43 -8.90
CA ALA A 5 35.91 -0.32 -7.64
C ALA A 5 34.54 -0.42 -6.95
N ARG A 6 33.71 0.63 -7.01
CA ARG A 6 32.34 0.64 -6.48
C ARG A 6 31.38 -0.25 -7.29
N LEU A 7 31.60 -0.33 -8.61
CA LEU A 7 30.89 -1.27 -9.50
C LEU A 7 31.37 -2.72 -9.36
N ARG A 8 32.56 -2.96 -8.80
CA ARG A 8 33.04 -4.30 -8.41
C ARG A 8 32.58 -4.70 -7.00
N GLY A 9 31.79 -3.85 -6.34
CA GLY A 9 31.20 -4.09 -5.02
C GLY A 9 30.24 -5.27 -5.04
N ASP A 10 30.73 -6.40 -4.57
CA ASP A 10 30.03 -7.60 -4.11
C ASP A 10 28.60 -7.79 -4.65
N HIS A 11 28.48 -8.12 -5.95
CA HIS A 11 27.23 -8.54 -6.58
C HIS A 11 26.63 -9.82 -5.96
N ARG A 12 27.25 -10.40 -4.92
CA ARG A 12 26.80 -11.65 -4.30
C ARG A 12 25.54 -11.52 -3.44
N GLY A 13 24.94 -10.33 -3.34
CA GLY A 13 23.75 -10.09 -2.52
C GLY A 13 22.41 -10.22 -3.25
N TRP A 14 22.32 -9.86 -4.54
CA TRP A 14 21.02 -9.71 -5.23
C TRP A 14 20.36 -11.04 -5.59
N TRP A 15 21.13 -12.11 -5.77
CA TRP A 15 20.58 -13.43 -6.06
C TRP A 15 19.91 -14.06 -4.84
N ARG A 16 20.29 -13.68 -3.61
CA ARG A 16 19.74 -14.25 -2.37
C ARG A 16 18.21 -14.20 -2.28
N PRO A 17 17.53 -13.05 -2.51
CA PRO A 17 16.06 -13.02 -2.50
C PRO A 17 15.46 -13.86 -3.62
N LEU A 18 16.09 -13.92 -4.80
CA LEU A 18 15.63 -14.76 -5.91
C LEU A 18 15.79 -16.25 -5.60
N THR A 19 16.92 -16.67 -5.03
CA THR A 19 17.13 -18.06 -4.62
C THR A 19 16.18 -18.45 -3.51
N TRP A 20 15.89 -17.55 -2.57
CA TRP A 20 14.87 -17.79 -1.54
C TRP A 20 13.47 -17.92 -2.13
N GLY A 21 13.08 -17.03 -3.05
CA GLY A 21 11.80 -17.11 -3.75
C GLY A 21 11.67 -18.40 -4.57
N ALA A 22 12.72 -18.78 -5.29
CA ALA A 22 12.78 -20.04 -6.03
C ALA A 22 12.70 -21.26 -5.10
N ALA A 23 13.45 -21.26 -3.99
CA ALA A 23 13.41 -22.33 -3.00
C ALA A 23 12.02 -22.46 -2.35
N ALA A 24 11.39 -21.35 -1.98
CA ALA A 24 10.04 -21.35 -1.43
C ALA A 24 9.00 -21.87 -2.45
N THR A 25 9.15 -21.49 -3.72
CA THR A 25 8.28 -21.97 -4.82
C THR A 25 8.44 -23.47 -5.05
N LEU A 26 9.69 -23.96 -5.10
CA LEU A 26 9.98 -25.38 -5.25
C LEU A 26 9.48 -26.20 -4.06
N LEU A 27 9.66 -25.70 -2.84
CA LEU A 27 9.14 -26.34 -1.63
C LEU A 27 7.61 -26.39 -1.64
N GLY A 28 6.95 -25.28 -1.98
CA GLY A 28 5.49 -25.24 -2.12
C GLY A 28 4.97 -26.20 -3.17
N TRP A 29 5.63 -26.28 -4.33
CA TRP A 29 5.31 -27.25 -5.38
C TRP A 29 5.54 -28.69 -4.92
N ALA A 30 6.66 -28.97 -4.26
CA ALA A 30 6.95 -30.31 -3.73
C ALA A 30 5.92 -30.74 -2.68
N LEU A 31 5.53 -29.85 -1.77
CA LEU A 31 4.46 -30.11 -0.80
C LEU A 31 3.12 -30.34 -1.49
N PHE A 32 2.77 -29.53 -2.49
CA PHE A 32 1.57 -29.74 -3.29
C PHE A 32 1.57 -31.12 -3.97
N VAL A 33 2.69 -31.53 -4.57
CA VAL A 33 2.86 -32.85 -5.17
C VAL A 33 2.76 -33.97 -4.13
N ALA A 34 3.37 -33.79 -2.96
CA ALA A 34 3.36 -34.78 -1.89
C ALA A 34 1.95 -35.01 -1.31
N LEU A 35 1.17 -33.94 -1.15
CA LEU A 35 -0.18 -33.99 -0.58
C LEU A 35 -1.25 -34.41 -1.58
N ASN A 36 -0.93 -34.48 -2.88
CA ASN A 36 -1.87 -34.84 -3.93
C ASN A 36 -1.42 -36.11 -4.66
N PRO A 37 -1.80 -37.32 -4.18
CA PRO A 37 -1.35 -38.59 -4.76
C PRO A 37 -1.78 -38.76 -6.22
N PHE A 38 -2.82 -38.05 -6.67
CA PHE A 38 -3.22 -37.99 -8.07
C PHE A 38 -2.13 -37.47 -9.01
N LEU A 39 -1.11 -36.77 -8.50
CA LEU A 39 0.01 -36.28 -9.30
C LEU A 39 1.09 -37.35 -9.56
N TRP A 40 1.07 -38.46 -8.83
CA TRP A 40 2.08 -39.52 -8.94
C TRP A 40 1.68 -40.53 -10.01
N PRO A 41 2.58 -40.99 -10.92
CA PRO A 41 4.04 -40.90 -10.87
C PRO A 41 4.66 -39.77 -11.72
N ALA A 42 3.85 -38.99 -12.43
CA ALA A 42 4.33 -37.99 -13.39
C ALA A 42 3.89 -36.57 -12.96
N PRO A 43 4.47 -35.98 -11.90
CA PRO A 43 3.93 -34.80 -11.24
C PRO A 43 3.83 -33.60 -12.17
N ALA A 44 4.89 -33.27 -12.93
CA ALA A 44 4.87 -32.15 -13.86
C ALA A 44 3.78 -32.28 -14.93
N ARG A 45 3.66 -33.45 -15.56
CA ARG A 45 2.63 -33.70 -16.59
C ARG A 45 1.22 -33.61 -15.99
N ARG A 46 0.98 -34.28 -14.86
CA ARG A 46 -0.33 -34.33 -14.21
C ARG A 46 -0.75 -32.99 -13.60
N THR A 47 0.20 -32.18 -13.14
CA THR A 47 -0.07 -30.77 -12.78
C THR A 47 -0.54 -29.98 -14.01
N GLY A 48 0.10 -30.17 -15.17
CA GLY A 48 -0.37 -29.60 -16.43
C GLY A 48 -1.79 -30.05 -16.80
N ASP A 49 -2.10 -31.34 -16.64
CA ASP A 49 -3.43 -31.88 -16.89
C ASP A 49 -4.48 -31.33 -15.93
N LEU A 50 -4.15 -31.11 -14.64
CA LEU A 50 -5.03 -30.43 -13.69
C LEU A 50 -5.37 -29.01 -14.14
N PHE A 51 -4.40 -28.23 -14.62
CA PHE A 51 -4.66 -26.89 -15.13
C PHE A 51 -5.58 -26.91 -16.37
N ARG A 52 -5.35 -27.83 -17.31
CA ARG A 52 -6.22 -27.99 -18.49
C ARG A 52 -7.64 -28.41 -18.10
N TYR A 53 -7.77 -29.40 -17.23
CA TYR A 53 -9.05 -29.85 -16.71
C TYR A 53 -9.79 -28.70 -16.02
N ARG A 54 -9.07 -27.90 -15.23
CA ARG A 54 -9.62 -26.74 -14.54
C ARG A 54 -10.12 -25.67 -15.51
N GLN A 55 -9.39 -25.38 -16.58
CA GLN A 55 -9.84 -24.48 -17.64
C GLN A 55 -11.11 -25.01 -18.31
N PHE A 56 -11.14 -26.29 -18.69
CA PHE A 56 -12.32 -26.92 -19.28
C PHE A 56 -13.54 -26.87 -18.36
N GLU A 57 -13.34 -27.12 -17.06
CA GLU A 57 -14.40 -27.04 -16.05
C GLU A 57 -14.98 -25.63 -15.95
N ILE A 58 -14.12 -24.60 -15.93
CA ILE A 58 -14.53 -23.19 -15.89
C ILE A 58 -15.32 -22.84 -17.15
N ASP A 59 -14.85 -23.22 -18.34
CA ASP A 59 -15.56 -22.98 -19.59
C ASP A 59 -16.95 -23.64 -19.59
N ARG A 60 -17.04 -24.86 -19.07
CA ARG A 60 -18.32 -25.57 -18.90
C ARG A 60 -19.23 -24.84 -17.90
N GLN A 61 -18.71 -24.38 -16.77
CA GLN A 61 -19.46 -23.61 -15.78
C GLN A 61 -19.97 -22.28 -16.36
N MET A 62 -19.15 -21.58 -17.15
CA MET A 62 -19.54 -20.34 -17.83
C MET A 62 -20.67 -20.55 -18.85
N ARG A 63 -20.70 -21.70 -19.55
CA ARG A 63 -21.80 -22.06 -20.45
C ARG A 63 -23.08 -22.39 -19.69
N ASN A 64 -22.96 -23.10 -18.57
CA ASN A 64 -24.10 -23.55 -17.78
C ASN A 64 -24.71 -22.45 -16.89
N HIS A 65 -23.92 -21.46 -16.49
CA HIS A 65 -24.36 -20.35 -15.64
C HIS A 65 -23.90 -19.01 -16.22
N PRO A 66 -24.52 -18.57 -17.33
CA PRO A 66 -24.10 -17.35 -18.04
C PRO A 66 -24.26 -16.08 -17.20
N ASN A 67 -25.12 -16.09 -16.19
CA ASN A 67 -25.38 -14.95 -15.29
C ASN A 67 -24.22 -14.63 -14.33
N VAL A 68 -23.24 -15.53 -14.16
CA VAL A 68 -22.05 -15.34 -13.31
C VAL A 68 -20.74 -15.53 -14.07
N ALA A 69 -20.82 -15.67 -15.39
CA ALA A 69 -19.68 -15.84 -16.26
C ALA A 69 -19.03 -14.49 -16.57
N VAL A 70 -17.71 -14.39 -16.40
CA VAL A 70 -16.95 -13.16 -16.68
C VAL A 70 -15.99 -13.43 -17.83
N ARG A 71 -16.30 -12.88 -19.00
CA ARG A 71 -15.55 -13.17 -20.23
C ARG A 71 -14.40 -12.19 -20.47
N ASP A 72 -14.64 -10.91 -20.24
CA ASP A 72 -13.65 -9.87 -20.48
C ASP A 72 -12.57 -9.82 -19.39
N LEU A 73 -11.31 -9.62 -19.78
CA LEU A 73 -10.18 -9.58 -18.84
C LEU A 73 -10.23 -8.35 -17.92
N GLY A 74 -10.68 -7.20 -18.41
CA GLY A 74 -10.86 -5.98 -17.63
C GLY A 74 -11.95 -6.15 -16.58
N ASP A 75 -13.08 -6.76 -16.95
CA ASP A 75 -14.14 -7.09 -15.99
C ASP A 75 -13.65 -8.05 -14.90
N ARG A 76 -12.81 -9.04 -15.26
CA ARG A 76 -12.21 -9.96 -14.28
C ARG A 76 -11.31 -9.23 -13.30
N VAL A 77 -10.41 -8.35 -13.77
CA VAL A 77 -9.56 -7.53 -12.88
C VAL A 77 -10.43 -6.69 -11.95
N THR A 78 -11.45 -6.02 -12.49
CA THR A 78 -12.33 -5.15 -11.72
C THR A 78 -13.08 -5.93 -10.65
N LEU A 79 -13.66 -7.09 -10.99
CA LEU A 79 -14.35 -7.95 -10.04
C LEU A 79 -13.40 -8.51 -8.99
N ILE A 80 -12.20 -8.94 -9.38
CA ILE A 80 -11.18 -9.42 -8.44
C ILE A 80 -10.84 -8.34 -7.40
N LEU A 81 -10.60 -7.11 -7.85
CA LEU A 81 -10.24 -6.00 -6.97
C LEU A 81 -11.44 -5.56 -6.10
N ASP A 82 -12.64 -5.43 -6.68
CA ASP A 82 -13.87 -5.11 -5.94
C ASP A 82 -14.15 -6.15 -4.85
N ARG A 83 -14.04 -7.44 -5.17
CA ARG A 83 -14.31 -8.52 -4.21
C ARG A 83 -13.26 -8.59 -3.11
N ALA A 84 -11.99 -8.37 -3.44
CA ALA A 84 -10.89 -8.48 -2.48
C ALA A 84 -10.73 -7.24 -1.60
N LEU A 85 -10.93 -6.06 -2.17
CA LEU A 85 -10.64 -4.78 -1.51
C LEU A 85 -11.90 -4.03 -1.06
N VAL A 86 -13.09 -4.32 -1.60
CA VAL A 86 -14.30 -3.54 -1.29
C VAL A 86 -15.37 -4.39 -0.58
N ARG A 87 -15.82 -5.48 -1.19
CA ARG A 87 -17.01 -6.21 -0.70
C ARG A 87 -16.74 -7.19 0.44
N ARG A 88 -15.49 -7.56 0.70
CA ARG A 88 -15.12 -8.56 1.73
C ARG A 88 -14.18 -8.01 2.80
N THR A 89 -14.16 -6.70 2.96
CA THR A 89 -13.36 -6.02 3.97
C THR A 89 -13.96 -6.15 5.36
N TRP A 90 -13.11 -6.11 6.38
CA TRP A 90 -13.52 -6.35 7.77
C TRP A 90 -14.14 -5.11 8.41
N ALA A 91 -13.88 -3.92 7.85
CA ALA A 91 -14.36 -2.65 8.39
C ALA A 91 -14.84 -1.70 7.28
N SER A 92 -16.16 -1.52 7.16
CA SER A 92 -16.74 -0.38 6.45
C SER A 92 -16.65 0.86 7.35
N THR A 93 -16.07 1.93 6.83
CA THR A 93 -16.06 3.23 7.54
C THR A 93 -17.28 4.06 7.14
N THR A 94 -17.60 5.11 7.91
CA THR A 94 -18.63 6.10 7.57
C THR A 94 -18.38 6.81 6.23
N LEU A 95 -17.12 6.86 5.79
CA LEU A 95 -16.73 7.43 4.50
C LEU A 95 -17.00 6.50 3.31
N HIS A 96 -17.58 5.32 3.54
CA HIS A 96 -17.81 4.27 2.53
C HIS A 96 -16.54 3.78 1.81
N VAL A 97 -15.36 4.22 2.26
CA VAL A 97 -14.07 3.69 1.82
C VAL A 97 -13.63 2.66 2.84
N PRO A 98 -13.48 1.39 2.46
CA PRO A 98 -12.96 0.37 3.36
C PRO A 98 -11.52 0.70 3.78
N VAL A 99 -11.23 0.58 5.07
CA VAL A 99 -9.87 0.83 5.62
C VAL A 99 -8.83 -0.04 4.91
N ASP A 100 -9.21 -1.26 4.55
CA ASP A 100 -8.36 -2.21 3.84
C ASP A 100 -7.91 -1.68 2.46
N VAL A 101 -8.74 -0.93 1.73
CA VAL A 101 -8.34 -0.31 0.45
C VAL A 101 -7.23 0.71 0.69
N ALA A 102 -7.43 1.59 1.67
CA ALA A 102 -6.47 2.65 1.98
C ALA A 102 -5.14 2.05 2.46
N LEU A 103 -5.20 1.06 3.36
CA LEU A 103 -4.01 0.37 3.84
C LEU A 103 -3.29 -0.38 2.72
N ALA A 104 -4.01 -1.14 1.89
CA ALA A 104 -3.41 -1.86 0.77
C ALA A 104 -2.74 -0.89 -0.24
N ALA A 105 -3.37 0.25 -0.53
CA ALA A 105 -2.81 1.29 -1.38
C ALA A 105 -1.53 1.90 -0.78
N ILE A 106 -1.52 2.19 0.52
CA ILE A 106 -0.34 2.69 1.23
C ILE A 106 0.77 1.62 1.24
N GLY A 107 0.43 0.35 1.45
CA GLY A 107 1.38 -0.75 1.42
C GLY A 107 2.04 -0.92 0.05
N LEU A 108 1.24 -0.87 -1.02
CA LEU A 108 1.76 -0.89 -2.39
C LEU A 108 2.67 0.31 -2.67
N GLY A 109 2.24 1.52 -2.28
CA GLY A 109 3.04 2.74 -2.40
C GLY A 109 4.37 2.65 -1.64
N ALA A 110 4.37 2.08 -0.43
CA ALA A 110 5.57 1.85 0.37
C ALA A 110 6.53 0.87 -0.32
N LEU A 111 6.03 -0.25 -0.84
CA LEU A 111 6.84 -1.21 -1.59
C LEU A 111 7.46 -0.60 -2.84
N LEU A 112 6.69 0.20 -3.60
CA LEU A 112 7.17 0.91 -4.78
C LEU A 112 8.27 1.92 -4.42
N LEU A 113 8.05 2.71 -3.36
CA LEU A 113 9.02 3.69 -2.90
C LEU A 113 10.32 3.03 -2.41
N LEU A 114 10.23 1.92 -1.65
CA LEU A 114 11.39 1.16 -1.20
C LEU A 114 12.15 0.57 -2.39
N SER A 115 11.44 -0.04 -3.35
CA SER A 115 12.03 -0.58 -4.58
C SER A 115 12.74 0.50 -5.39
N TRP A 116 12.12 1.66 -5.55
CA TRP A 116 12.70 2.83 -6.23
C TRP A 116 13.96 3.32 -5.52
N ARG A 117 13.92 3.44 -4.18
CA ARG A 117 15.08 3.87 -3.38
C ARG A 117 16.24 2.89 -3.48
N ASP A 118 15.97 1.59 -3.38
CA ASP A 118 16.99 0.55 -3.52
C ASP A 118 17.63 0.59 -4.91
N TRP A 119 16.83 0.75 -5.95
CA TRP A 119 17.33 0.90 -7.31
C TRP A 119 18.19 2.17 -7.47
N ARG A 120 17.73 3.33 -6.98
CA ARG A 120 18.46 4.60 -7.08
C ARG A 120 19.75 4.63 -6.27
N GLN A 121 19.78 4.00 -5.10
CA GLN A 121 20.93 4.04 -4.20
C GLN A 121 21.97 2.95 -4.50
N ARG A 122 21.51 1.76 -4.91
CA ARG A 122 22.37 0.57 -5.04
C ARG A 122 22.48 0.08 -6.48
N GLY A 123 21.61 0.53 -7.39
CA GLY A 123 21.53 0.01 -8.76
C GLY A 123 21.03 -1.43 -8.84
N LEU A 124 20.43 -1.96 -7.77
CA LEU A 124 20.03 -3.35 -7.64
C LEU A 124 18.53 -3.46 -7.35
N ILE A 125 17.94 -4.61 -7.72
CA ILE A 125 16.56 -4.97 -7.40
C ILE A 125 16.50 -5.36 -5.92
N GLY A 126 15.82 -4.54 -5.11
CA GLY A 126 15.60 -4.80 -3.69
C GLY A 126 14.56 -5.90 -3.44
N PRO A 127 14.45 -6.41 -2.20
CA PRO A 127 13.46 -7.42 -1.84
C PRO A 127 12.02 -6.95 -2.05
N ALA A 128 11.75 -5.66 -1.87
CA ALA A 128 10.42 -5.08 -2.13
C ALA A 128 9.97 -5.27 -3.59
N ALA A 129 10.89 -5.17 -4.54
CA ALA A 129 10.58 -5.36 -5.96
C ALA A 129 10.24 -6.82 -6.27
N VAL A 130 10.90 -7.78 -5.60
CA VAL A 130 10.58 -9.20 -5.72
C VAL A 130 9.15 -9.48 -5.22
N VAL A 131 8.76 -8.87 -4.10
CA VAL A 131 7.37 -8.97 -3.59
C VAL A 131 6.38 -8.38 -4.59
N ILE A 132 6.66 -7.22 -5.18
CA ILE A 132 5.80 -6.62 -6.22
C ILE A 132 5.67 -7.56 -7.42
N VAL A 133 6.77 -8.10 -7.93
CA VAL A 133 6.74 -9.03 -9.07
C VAL A 133 5.93 -10.27 -8.73
N TRP A 134 6.07 -10.81 -7.52
CA TRP A 134 5.28 -11.95 -7.06
C TRP A 134 3.79 -11.62 -6.97
N LEU A 135 3.42 -10.46 -6.41
CA LEU A 135 2.03 -9.97 -6.37
C LEU A 135 1.43 -9.81 -7.77
N LEU A 136 2.20 -9.24 -8.71
CA LEU A 136 1.78 -9.07 -10.10
C LEU A 136 1.61 -10.43 -10.81
N ALA A 137 2.56 -11.34 -10.64
CA ALA A 137 2.46 -12.69 -11.21
C ALA A 137 1.21 -13.41 -10.68
N TYR A 138 0.92 -13.26 -9.40
CA TYR A 138 -0.26 -13.84 -8.78
C TYR A 138 -1.55 -13.21 -9.32
N LEU A 139 -1.60 -11.87 -9.43
CA LEU A 139 -2.74 -11.15 -9.98
C LEU A 139 -3.01 -11.58 -11.43
N VAL A 140 -1.97 -11.64 -12.27
CA VAL A 140 -2.10 -12.09 -13.68
C VAL A 140 -2.59 -13.53 -13.75
N GLY A 141 -2.01 -14.43 -12.96
CA GLY A 141 -2.44 -15.83 -12.91
C GLY A 141 -3.90 -15.99 -12.49
N MET A 142 -4.33 -15.22 -11.48
CA MET A 142 -5.72 -15.20 -11.03
C MET A 142 -6.64 -14.62 -12.10
N THR A 143 -6.34 -13.46 -12.67
CA THR A 143 -7.14 -12.85 -13.74
C THR A 143 -7.29 -13.78 -14.95
N TRP A 144 -6.23 -14.48 -15.33
CA TRP A 144 -6.28 -15.46 -16.41
C TRP A 144 -7.20 -16.64 -16.08
N GLY A 145 -7.09 -17.17 -14.86
CA GLY A 145 -7.90 -18.29 -14.38
C GLY A 145 -9.31 -17.94 -13.91
N TYR A 146 -9.63 -16.67 -13.71
CA TYR A 146 -10.91 -16.23 -13.14
C TYR A 146 -11.98 -16.08 -14.23
N GLY A 147 -12.64 -17.16 -14.63
CA GLY A 147 -13.77 -17.08 -15.57
C GLY A 147 -15.16 -17.05 -14.91
N TYR A 148 -15.22 -17.30 -13.61
CA TYR A 148 -16.46 -17.66 -12.92
C TYR A 148 -16.53 -17.03 -11.53
N ASP A 149 -17.53 -16.18 -11.28
CA ASP A 149 -17.66 -15.45 -10.01
C ASP A 149 -18.17 -16.37 -8.88
N GLN A 150 -17.23 -16.94 -8.13
CA GLN A 150 -17.53 -17.75 -6.95
C GLN A 150 -16.63 -17.36 -5.78
N ALA A 151 -17.24 -17.29 -4.60
CA ALA A 151 -16.63 -16.95 -3.32
C ALA A 151 -15.28 -17.64 -3.07
N ARG A 152 -15.17 -18.93 -3.40
CA ARG A 152 -13.98 -19.75 -3.12
C ARG A 152 -12.77 -19.39 -3.99
N TYR A 153 -12.96 -18.79 -5.16
CA TYR A 153 -11.86 -18.38 -6.03
C TYR A 153 -11.26 -17.02 -5.62
N ILE A 154 -11.91 -16.31 -4.70
CA ILE A 154 -11.46 -14.99 -4.23
C ILE A 154 -10.51 -15.11 -3.02
N ALA A 155 -10.59 -16.21 -2.26
CA ALA A 155 -9.83 -16.39 -1.02
C ALA A 155 -8.32 -16.11 -1.17
N PRO A 156 -7.64 -16.53 -2.25
CA PRO A 156 -6.23 -16.25 -2.37
C PRO A 156 -5.90 -14.79 -2.69
N ILE A 157 -6.75 -14.08 -3.43
CA ILE A 157 -6.60 -12.63 -3.65
C ILE A 157 -6.82 -11.87 -2.34
N PHE A 158 -7.76 -12.34 -1.51
CA PHE A 158 -7.97 -11.76 -0.20
C PHE A 158 -6.70 -11.80 0.67
N LEU A 159 -5.93 -12.90 0.62
CA LEU A 159 -4.63 -12.98 1.29
C LEU A 159 -3.62 -11.93 0.78
N LEU A 160 -3.63 -11.63 -0.51
CA LEU A 160 -2.78 -10.56 -1.07
C LEU A 160 -3.19 -9.18 -0.56
N ALA A 161 -4.50 -8.91 -0.53
CA ALA A 161 -5.05 -7.68 0.02
C ALA A 161 -4.66 -7.53 1.50
N THR A 162 -4.81 -8.59 2.30
CA THR A 162 -4.40 -8.60 3.72
C THR A 162 -2.90 -8.37 3.89
N LEU A 163 -2.06 -9.01 3.05
CA LEU A 163 -0.62 -8.80 3.06
C LEU A 163 -0.27 -7.32 2.79
N LEU A 164 -0.85 -6.74 1.74
CA LEU A 164 -0.65 -5.33 1.40
C LEU A 164 -1.15 -4.40 2.51
N SER A 165 -2.30 -4.68 3.10
CA SER A 165 -2.83 -3.91 4.23
C SER A 165 -1.89 -3.96 5.44
N GLY A 166 -1.29 -5.13 5.74
CA GLY A 166 -0.30 -5.28 6.81
C GLY A 166 0.96 -4.44 6.56
N VAL A 167 1.49 -4.46 5.33
CA VAL A 167 2.61 -3.60 4.93
C VAL A 167 2.25 -2.12 5.03
N GLY A 168 1.03 -1.74 4.64
CA GLY A 168 0.53 -0.37 4.76
C GLY A 168 0.41 0.10 6.21
N ALA A 169 -0.11 -0.75 7.09
CA ALA A 169 -0.21 -0.48 8.51
C ALA A 169 1.17 -0.28 9.15
N GLU A 170 2.15 -1.13 8.82
CA GLU A 170 3.54 -0.97 9.27
C GLU A 170 4.15 0.36 8.78
N ALA A 171 3.97 0.68 7.49
CA ALA A 171 4.48 1.91 6.90
C ALA A 171 3.89 3.16 7.58
N LEU A 172 2.59 3.16 7.86
CA LEU A 172 1.92 4.22 8.61
C LEU A 172 2.48 4.33 10.03
N LEU A 173 2.58 3.21 10.75
CA LEU A 173 3.07 3.21 12.13
C LEU A 173 4.51 3.76 12.22
N ARG A 174 5.41 3.30 11.33
CA ARG A 174 6.78 3.80 11.26
C ARG A 174 6.84 5.29 10.94
N SER A 175 6.00 5.75 10.02
CA SER A 175 5.92 7.17 9.65
C SER A 175 5.43 8.01 10.83
N SER A 176 4.38 7.57 11.52
CA SER A 176 3.84 8.23 12.72
C SER A 176 4.87 8.31 13.85
N ILE A 177 5.61 7.23 14.12
CA ILE A 177 6.70 7.23 15.11
C ILE A 177 7.79 8.23 14.73
N THR A 178 8.13 8.30 13.44
CA THR A 178 9.17 9.24 12.95
C THR A 178 8.72 10.68 13.12
N VAL A 179 7.48 11.02 12.74
CA VAL A 179 6.90 12.35 12.93
C VAL A 179 6.85 12.71 14.41
N TRP A 180 6.41 11.80 15.27
CA TRP A 180 6.33 12.01 16.71
C TRP A 180 7.69 12.29 17.35
N ARG A 181 8.75 11.59 16.90
CA ARG A 181 10.13 11.83 17.37
C ARG A 181 10.71 13.16 16.89
N LEU A 182 10.34 13.62 15.70
CA LEU A 182 10.84 14.88 15.14
C LEU A 182 10.04 16.12 15.57
N ALA A 183 8.81 15.94 16.05
CA ALA A 183 7.93 17.02 16.46
C ALA A 183 8.54 17.91 17.58
N PRO A 184 9.14 17.39 18.67
CA PRO A 184 9.75 18.22 19.71
C PRO A 184 10.89 19.08 19.17
N GLU A 185 11.72 18.54 18.27
CA GLU A 185 12.80 19.29 17.65
C GLU A 185 12.25 20.42 16.77
N ALA A 186 11.27 20.13 15.92
CA ALA A 186 10.64 21.12 15.06
C ALA A 186 9.99 22.26 15.86
N VAL A 187 9.26 21.91 16.93
CA VAL A 187 8.66 22.88 17.87
C VAL A 187 9.75 23.71 18.56
N SER A 188 10.84 23.08 19.03
CA SER A 188 11.95 23.81 19.68
C SER A 188 12.68 24.76 18.72
N ARG A 189 12.79 24.42 17.43
CA ARG A 189 13.39 25.28 16.39
C ARG A 189 12.46 26.43 16.05
N TYR A 190 11.15 26.18 16.01
CA TYR A 190 10.14 27.22 15.81
C TYR A 190 10.15 28.24 16.97
N ILE A 191 10.13 27.78 18.23
CA ILE A 191 10.19 28.65 19.41
C ILE A 191 11.48 29.47 19.46
N ARG A 192 12.64 28.89 19.13
CA ARG A 192 13.92 29.63 19.09
C ARG A 192 14.03 30.64 17.94
N ARG A 193 13.29 30.44 16.86
CA ARG A 193 13.27 31.34 15.69
C ARG A 193 12.13 32.34 15.71
N ALA A 194 11.13 32.17 16.58
CA ALA A 194 10.16 33.21 16.83
C ALA A 194 11.00 34.44 17.20
N PRO A 195 10.98 35.51 16.37
CA PRO A 195 11.67 36.73 16.74
C PRO A 195 11.13 37.03 18.13
N VAL A 196 12.03 37.16 19.10
CA VAL A 196 11.68 37.88 20.32
C VAL A 196 11.25 39.20 19.73
N SER A 197 9.94 39.41 19.60
CA SER A 197 9.42 40.74 19.37
C SER A 197 10.04 41.45 20.53
N GLU A 198 11.10 42.23 20.27
CA GLU A 198 11.57 43.22 21.20
C GLU A 198 10.28 43.88 21.57
N ALA A 199 9.80 43.56 22.77
CA ALA A 199 8.59 44.13 23.28
C ALA A 199 8.97 45.59 23.25
N THR A 200 8.50 46.32 22.22
CA THR A 200 8.80 47.72 22.05
C THR A 200 8.43 48.27 23.41
N PRO A 201 9.43 48.63 24.24
CA PRO A 201 9.20 48.86 25.66
C PRO A 201 8.07 49.87 25.65
N PRO A 202 6.90 49.54 26.24
CA PRO A 202 5.64 50.21 25.94
C PRO A 202 5.97 51.68 25.98
N HIS A 203 6.03 52.31 24.80
CA HIS A 203 6.57 53.66 24.65
C HIS A 203 5.93 54.39 25.78
N ALA A 204 6.73 54.88 26.73
CA ALA A 204 6.26 55.54 27.92
C ALA A 204 5.17 56.46 27.41
N GLN A 205 3.93 56.05 27.59
CA GLN A 205 2.79 56.85 27.20
C GLN A 205 2.89 57.88 28.29
N THR A 206 3.64 58.94 27.99
CA THR A 206 3.69 60.14 28.77
C THR A 206 2.23 60.43 28.99
N ILE A 207 1.79 60.21 30.23
CA ILE A 207 0.43 60.46 30.67
C ILE A 207 0.25 61.95 30.40
N ARG A 208 -0.27 62.27 29.21
CA ARG A 208 -0.62 63.62 28.84
C ARG A 208 -1.82 63.89 29.71
N ALA A 209 -1.64 64.77 30.69
CA ALA A 209 -2.69 65.18 31.59
C ALA A 209 -3.97 65.45 30.78
N PRO A 210 -5.14 65.00 31.26
CA PRO A 210 -6.40 65.20 30.57
C PRO A 210 -6.58 66.68 30.28
N HIS A 211 -6.70 67.05 29.00
CA HIS A 211 -7.10 68.38 28.61
C HIS A 211 -8.54 68.59 29.11
N PRO A 212 -8.81 69.56 29.99
CA PRO A 212 -10.16 69.88 30.38
C PRO A 212 -10.83 70.59 29.20
N GLY A 213 -11.83 69.93 28.61
CA GLY A 213 -12.71 70.53 27.63
C GLY A 213 -12.78 69.76 26.33
N TYR A 214 -13.72 68.83 26.25
CA TYR A 214 -14.68 68.83 25.14
C TYR A 214 -15.89 67.96 25.53
N HIS A 215 -16.96 68.65 25.91
CA HIS A 215 -18.31 68.12 25.81
C HIS A 215 -18.64 67.98 24.32
N GLY A 216 -19.13 66.81 23.87
CA GLY A 216 -19.70 66.75 22.52
C GLY A 216 -19.88 65.36 21.93
N GLY A 217 -20.90 64.65 22.41
CA GLY A 217 -21.96 64.20 21.49
C GLY A 217 -21.76 62.94 20.63
N ARG A 218 -22.79 62.09 20.77
CA ARG A 218 -23.41 61.21 19.76
C ARG A 218 -22.87 59.78 19.62
N SER A 219 -23.58 58.91 20.35
CA SER A 219 -24.32 57.77 19.80
C SER A 219 -24.16 57.52 18.30
N ASN A 220 -23.82 56.29 17.93
CA ASN A 220 -24.60 55.57 16.93
C ASN A 220 -24.50 54.05 17.17
N VAL A 221 -25.61 53.55 17.68
CA VAL A 221 -26.13 52.20 17.50
C VAL A 221 -26.05 51.84 16.02
N TRP A 222 -25.38 50.74 15.68
CA TRP A 222 -25.75 49.96 14.50
C TRP A 222 -25.77 48.49 14.84
N SER A 223 -26.94 47.95 14.55
CA SER A 223 -27.44 46.61 14.72
C SER A 223 -26.90 45.65 13.66
N ASN A 224 -26.95 44.36 14.02
CA ASN A 224 -27.26 43.20 13.17
C ASN A 224 -26.46 43.00 11.87
N ARG A 225 -25.82 41.83 11.77
CA ARG A 225 -26.44 40.63 11.18
C ARG A 225 -25.78 39.36 11.70
#